data_AF-A0A918D1Y6-F1
#
_entry.id   AF-A0A918D1Y6-F1
#
_cell.length_a   1.000
_cell.length_b   1.000
_cell.length_c   1.000
_cell.angle_alpha   90.00
_cell.angle_beta   90.00
_cell.angle_gamma   90.00
#
_symmetry.space_group_name_H-M   'P 1'
#
loop_
_entity.id
_entity.type
_entity.pdbx_description
1 polymer ?
#
loop_
_entity_poly.entity_id
_entity_poly.type
_entity_poly.pdbx_seq_one_letter_code
_entity_poly.pdbx_strand_id
1 'polypeptide(L)' 'MIKIMEIAELPFIEAFVIFRGKSLKLENVLIELSSMDYGVEMDGIIGYDLMKNLGLVIDLEQLNISIK' A
#
# COMPACT_ATOMS: atom_id res chain seq x y z
N MET A 1 -12.94 -9.33 -7.89
CA MET A 1 -12.33 -10.58 -7.38
C MET A 1 -10.85 -10.31 -7.22
N ILE A 2 -10.33 -10.30 -5.99
CA ILE A 2 -8.90 -10.07 -5.71
C ILE A 2 -8.20 -11.42 -5.88
N LYS A 3 -7.14 -11.46 -6.69
CA LYS A 3 -6.31 -12.65 -6.85
C LYS A 3 -5.18 -12.60 -5.82
N ILE A 4 -5.13 -13.60 -4.95
CA ILE A 4 -4.08 -13.76 -3.94
C ILE A 4 -3.14 -14.88 -4.40
N MET A 5 -1.84 -14.65 -4.29
CA MET A 5 -0.77 -15.61 -4.53
C MET A 5 -0.05 -15.88 -3.22
N GLU A 6 0.33 -17.13 -2.95
CA GLU A 6 1.10 -17.47 -1.75
C GLU A 6 2.56 -17.73 -2.14
N ILE A 7 3.49 -17.02 -1.49
CA ILE A 7 4.93 -17.20 -1.68
C ILE A 7 5.55 -17.34 -0.30
N ALA A 8 6.19 -18.48 -0.01
CA ALA A 8 6.77 -18.77 1.31
C ALA A 8 5.79 -18.53 2.47
N GLU A 9 4.57 -19.06 2.35
CA GLU A 9 3.47 -18.96 3.34
C GLU A 9 2.94 -17.53 3.59
N LEU A 10 3.33 -16.56 2.75
CA LEU A 10 2.88 -15.17 2.83
C LEU A 10 1.97 -14.82 1.64
N PRO A 11 0.87 -14.06 1.88
CA PRO A 11 -0.06 -13.69 0.83
C PRO A 11 0.39 -12.42 0.10
N PHE A 12 0.44 -12.52 -1.23
CA PHE A 12 0.82 -11.45 -2.13
C PHE A 12 -0.29 -11.15 -3.14
N ILE A 13 -0.41 -9.89 -3.53
CA ILE A 13 -1.33 -9.45 -4.57
C ILE A 13 -0.61 -8.62 -5.64
N GLU A 14 -1.31 -8.44 -6.75
CA GLU A 14 -1.06 -7.32 -7.67
C GLU A 14 -1.93 -6.14 -7.25
N ALA A 15 -1.35 -4.94 -7.19
CA ALA A 15 -2.05 -3.73 -6.81
C ALA A 15 -1.85 -2.62 -7.85
N PHE A 16 -2.89 -1.81 -8.05
CA PHE A 16 -2.81 -0.58 -8.85
C PHE A 16 -2.98 0.61 -7.93
N VAL A 17 -1.97 1.47 -7.85
CA VAL A 17 -2.03 2.73 -7.12
C VAL A 17 -2.41 3.83 -8.10
N ILE A 18 -3.60 4.41 -7.92
CA ILE A 18 -4.09 5.52 -8.73
C ILE A 18 -4.06 6.80 -7.88
N PHE A 19 -3.26 7.78 -8.29
CA PHE A 19 -3.14 9.05 -7.59
C PHE A 19 -3.10 10.21 -8.59
N ARG A 20 -4.04 11.15 -8.45
CA ARG A 20 -4.16 12.36 -9.29
C ARG A 20 -4.08 12.05 -10.80
N GLY A 21 -4.75 10.99 -11.23
CA GLY A 21 -4.80 10.55 -12.63
C GLY A 21 -3.57 9.77 -13.12
N LYS A 22 -2.55 9.58 -12.29
CA LYS A 22 -1.43 8.66 -12.58
C LYS A 22 -1.76 7.28 -12.02
N SER A 23 -1.37 6.24 -12.74
CA SER A 23 -1.51 4.85 -12.32
C SER A 23 -0.15 4.18 -12.27
N LEU A 24 0.12 3.45 -11.18
CA LEU A 24 1.30 2.63 -11.01
C LEU A 24 0.88 1.21 -10.66
N LYS A 25 1.31 0.25 -11.48
CA LYS A 25 1.13 -1.17 -11.26
C LYS A 25 2.24 -1.68 -10.36
N LEU A 26 1.88 -2.41 -9.32
CA LEU A 26 2.78 -3.05 -8.39
C LEU A 26 2.52 -4.55 -8.36
N GLU A 27 3.61 -5.30 -8.45
CA GLU A 27 3.59 -6.75 -8.38
C GLU A 27 4.16 -7.21 -7.05
N ASN A 28 3.69 -8.35 -6.56
CA ASN A 28 4.16 -8.97 -5.32
C ASN A 28 4.07 -8.03 -4.10
N VAL A 29 2.92 -7.37 -3.93
CA VAL A 29 2.63 -6.58 -2.73
C VAL A 29 2.19 -7.52 -1.62
N LEU A 30 2.94 -7.56 -0.52
CA LEU A 30 2.59 -8.33 0.67
C LEU A 30 1.34 -7.71 1.32
N ILE A 31 0.39 -8.55 1.71
CA ILE A 31 -0.74 -8.13 2.54
C ILE A 31 -0.61 -8.75 3.93
N GLU A 32 -0.77 -7.91 4.95
CA GLU A 32 -0.91 -8.36 6.32
C GLU A 32 -2.37 -8.19 6.74
N LEU A 33 -3.03 -9.30 7.07
CA LEU A 33 -4.35 -9.27 7.70
C LEU A 33 -4.15 -9.24 9.20
N SER A 34 -4.24 -8.05 9.80
CA SER A 34 -4.19 -7.86 11.25
C SER A 34 -5.51 -7.28 11.77
N SER A 35 -5.84 -7.59 13.01
CA SER A 35 -7.05 -7.10 13.69
C SER A 35 -6.75 -5.95 14.66
N MET A 36 -5.72 -5.14 14.38
CA MET A 36 -5.37 -4.03 15.26
C MET A 36 -6.41 -2.90 15.13
N ASP A 37 -6.98 -2.50 16.27
CA ASP A 37 -7.89 -1.36 16.36
C ASP A 37 -7.09 -0.11 16.75
N TYR A 38 -7.01 0.84 15.83
CA TYR A 38 -6.33 2.13 16.05
C TYR A 38 -7.30 3.24 16.51
N GLY A 39 -8.56 2.91 16.83
CA GLY A 39 -9.59 3.86 17.25
C GLY A 39 -10.13 4.74 16.12
N VAL A 40 -9.86 4.38 14.86
CA VAL A 40 -10.34 5.06 13.66
C VAL A 40 -10.79 4.05 12.62
N GLU A 41 -11.83 4.40 11.87
CA GLU A 41 -12.28 3.59 10.72
C GLU A 41 -11.27 3.74 9.58
N MET A 42 -10.72 2.62 9.12
CA MET A 42 -9.74 2.57 8.03
C MET A 42 -9.95 1.31 7.20
N ASP A 43 -9.76 1.41 5.88
CA ASP A 43 -9.81 0.25 4.98
C ASP A 43 -8.51 -0.57 5.02
N GLY A 44 -7.40 0.04 5.43
CA GLY A 44 -6.09 -0.61 5.49
C GLY A 44 -4.95 0.36 5.75
N ILE A 45 -3.76 -0.21 5.93
CA ILE A 45 -2.51 0.53 6.20
C ILE A 45 -1.54 0.30 5.05
N ILE A 46 -0.88 1.36 4.63
CA ILE A 46 0.19 1.30 3.63
C ILE A 46 1.51 0.96 4.33
N GLY A 47 2.09 -0.19 3.99
CA GLY A 47 3.37 -0.66 4.51
C GLY A 47 4.57 0.17 4.02
N TYR A 48 5.67 0.13 4.78
CA TYR A 48 6.89 0.86 4.46
C TYR A 48 7.57 0.39 3.17
N ASP A 49 7.55 -0.91 2.91
CA ASP A 49 8.05 -1.52 1.68
C ASP A 49 7.36 -0.95 0.43
N LEU A 50 6.03 -0.82 0.48
CA LEU A 50 5.22 -0.19 -0.55
C LEU A 50 5.61 1.28 -0.72
N MET A 51 5.67 2.06 0.37
CA MET A 51 6.08 3.47 0.33
C MET A 51 7.47 3.65 -0.29
N LYS A 52 8.41 2.77 0.07
CA LYS A 52 9.78 2.79 -0.44
C LYS A 52 9.83 2.47 -1.93
N ASN A 53 9.12 1.43 -2.38
CA ASN A 53 9.08 1.04 -3.80
C ASN A 53 8.42 2.09 -4.69
N LEU A 54 7.43 2.80 -4.15
CA LEU A 54 6.78 3.93 -4.82
C LEU A 54 7.64 5.18 -4.84
N GLY A 55 8.69 5.30 -4.03
CA GLY A 55 9.40 6.57 -3.84
C GLY A 55 8.49 7.65 -3.24
N LEU A 56 7.62 7.24 -2.32
CA LEU A 56 6.61 8.07 -1.69
C LEU A 56 7.26 9.13 -0.80
N VAL A 57 6.82 10.38 -0.92
CA VAL A 57 7.25 11.50 -0.08
C VAL A 57 6.04 11.94 0.74
N ILE A 58 6.18 11.91 2.06
CA ILE A 58 5.19 12.40 3.02
C ILE A 58 5.68 13.74 3.54
N ASP A 59 5.00 14.82 3.17
CA ASP A 59 5.25 16.16 3.70
C ASP A 59 4.27 16.41 4.87
N LEU A 60 4.81 16.43 6.08
CA LEU A 60 4.02 16.63 7.30
C LEU A 60 3.71 18.11 7.58
N GLU A 61 4.49 19.04 7.02
CA GLU A 61 4.23 20.47 7.16
C GLU A 61 3.03 20.88 6.30
N GLN A 62 2.99 20.36 5.07
CA GLN A 62 1.90 20.62 4.12
C GLN A 62 0.77 19.59 4.19
N LEU A 63 0.93 18.53 5.01
CA LEU A 63 0.01 17.39 5.13
C LEU A 63 -0.36 16.79 3.76
N ASN A 64 0.66 16.53 2.94
CA ASN A 64 0.47 15.98 1.59
C ASN A 64 1.38 14.78 1.29
N ILE A 65 1.01 14.05 0.25
CA ILE A 65 1.75 12.90 -0.26
C ILE A 65 2.06 13.11 -1.74
N SER A 66 3.27 12.75 -2.15
CA SER A 66 3.69 12.75 -3.56
C SER A 66 4.56 11.53 -3.90
N ILE A 67 4.76 11.30 -5.19
CA ILE A 67 5.59 10.22 -5.75
C ILE A 67 6.70 10.91 -6.54
N LYS A 68 7.97 10.52 -6.30
CA LYS A 68 9.12 11.03 -7.06
C LYS A 68 9.14 10.54 -8.51
#